data_AF-A0A2S0KPI0-F1
#
_entry.id   AF-A0A2S0KPI0-F1
#
_cell.length_a   1.000
_cell.length_b   1.000
_cell.length_c   1.000
_cell.angle_alpha   90.00
_cell.angle_beta   90.00
_cell.angle_gamma   90.00
#
_symmetry.space_group_name_H-M   'P 1'
#
loop_
_entity.id
_entity.type
_entity.pdbx_description
1 polymer ?
#
loop_
_entity_poly.entity_id
_entity_poly.type
_entity_poly.pdbx_seq_one_letter_code
_entity_poly.pdbx_strand_id
1 'polypeptide(L)'
;MQIEAKVFKGNKVVRIIDAENLEEDLGFTGQLEKCFLAICKQLDVSPPLWMQKNTQEFARFHQTIFTAEQFVETISFDRLQLTWLDDGRNT
;
A
#
# COMPACT_ATOMS: atom_id res chain seq x y z
N MET A 1 -4.29 -9.48 -8.40
CA MET A 1 -4.67 -8.51 -7.35
C MET A 1 -4.35 -7.08 -7.77
N GLN A 2 -5.25 -6.11 -7.56
CA GLN A 2 -4.98 -4.69 -7.82
C GLN A 2 -5.10 -3.88 -6.53
N ILE A 3 -4.11 -3.03 -6.24
CA ILE A 3 -4.11 -2.16 -5.07
C ILE A 3 -3.78 -0.73 -5.45
N GLU A 4 -4.34 0.22 -4.72
CA GLU A 4 -4.10 1.65 -4.83
C GLU A 4 -3.37 2.14 -3.58
N ALA A 5 -2.32 2.92 -3.78
CA ALA A 5 -1.57 3.59 -2.74
C ALA A 5 -1.76 5.11 -2.85
N LYS A 6 -2.42 5.69 -1.85
CA LYS A 6 -2.62 7.14 -1.72
C LYS A 6 -1.64 7.69 -0.70
N VAL A 7 -0.78 8.60 -1.16
CA VAL A 7 0.16 9.33 -0.33
C VAL A 7 -0.48 10.65 0.11
N PHE A 8 -0.54 10.88 1.41
CA PHE A 8 -1.04 12.11 1.97
C PHE A 8 0.07 12.91 2.62
N LYS A 9 0.02 14.23 2.42
CA LYS A 9 0.82 15.22 3.13
C LYS A 9 -0.14 16.18 3.83
N GLY A 10 -0.17 16.14 5.16
CA GLY A 10 -1.21 16.76 5.98
C GLY A 10 -2.62 16.27 5.63
N ASN A 11 -3.46 17.19 5.13
CA ASN A 11 -4.84 16.91 4.71
C ASN A 11 -5.02 16.70 3.21
N LYS A 12 -3.95 16.75 2.41
CA LYS A 12 -4.02 16.64 0.95
C LYS A 12 -3.40 15.33 0.47
N VAL A 13 -4.02 14.73 -0.55
CA VAL A 13 -3.39 13.66 -1.33
C VAL A 13 -2.40 14.31 -2.28
N VAL A 14 -1.13 13.93 -2.18
CA VAL A 14 -0.06 14.46 -3.04
C VAL A 14 0.28 13.52 -4.18
N ARG A 15 0.02 12.22 -4.02
CA ARG A 15 0.31 11.22 -5.03
C ARG A 15 -0.61 10.01 -4.87
N ILE A 16 -0.97 9.41 -5.99
CA ILE A 16 -1.75 8.17 -6.06
C ILE A 16 -0.99 7.25 -6.99
N ILE A 17 -0.83 6.00 -6.60
CA ILE A 17 -0.11 4.98 -7.37
C ILE A 17 -0.94 3.71 -7.32
N ASP A 18 -1.30 3.20 -8.48
CA ASP A 18 -1.87 1.88 -8.62
C ASP A 18 -0.76 0.84 -8.88
N ALA A 19 -0.99 -0.37 -8.38
CA ALA A 19 -0.19 -1.53 -8.69
C ALA A 19 -1.10 -2.73 -8.93
N GLU A 20 -1.02 -3.29 -10.12
CA GLU A 20 -1.63 -4.57 -10.46
C GLU A 20 -0.58 -5.68 -10.42
N ASN A 21 -0.98 -6.83 -9.91
CA ASN A 21 -0.22 -8.06 -9.99
C ASN A 21 -1.11 -9.15 -10.57
N LEU A 22 -0.75 -9.64 -11.76
CA LEU A 22 -1.47 -10.70 -12.48
C LEU A 22 -0.94 -12.10 -12.15
N GLU A 23 0.09 -12.19 -11.31
CA GLU A 23 0.67 -13.46 -10.90
C GLU A 23 -0.17 -14.12 -9.80
N GLU A 24 -1.08 -15.00 -10.22
CA GLU A 24 -1.94 -15.79 -9.32
C GLU A 24 -1.20 -16.93 -8.61
N ASP A 25 -0.03 -17.32 -9.11
CA ASP A 25 0.83 -18.37 -8.51
C ASP A 25 1.35 -17.97 -7.12
N LEU A 26 1.44 -16.66 -6.87
CA LEU A 26 1.78 -16.11 -5.56
C LEU A 26 0.53 -16.10 -4.68
N GLY A 27 0.63 -16.67 -3.48
CA GLY A 27 -0.43 -16.53 -2.47
C GLY A 27 -0.73 -15.06 -2.13
N PHE A 28 -1.87 -14.78 -1.49
CA PHE A 28 -2.33 -13.41 -1.18
C PHE A 28 -1.24 -12.49 -0.63
N THR A 29 -0.50 -12.95 0.39
CA THR A 29 0.61 -12.19 0.99
C THR A 29 1.73 -11.89 -0.02
N GLY A 30 2.05 -12.83 -0.90
CA GLY A 30 3.08 -12.64 -1.92
C GLY A 30 2.67 -11.63 -3.00
N GLN A 31 1.41 -11.67 -3.43
CA GLN A 31 0.88 -10.64 -4.35
C GLN A 31 0.90 -9.26 -3.70
N LEU A 32 0.50 -9.19 -2.42
CA LEU A 32 0.51 -7.95 -1.65
C LEU A 32 1.90 -7.37 -1.49
N GLU A 33 2.87 -8.21 -1.11
CA GLU A 33 4.26 -7.80 -0.99
C GLU A 33 4.80 -7.30 -2.34
N LYS A 34 4.55 -8.01 -3.45
CA LYS A 34 4.98 -7.55 -4.79
C LYS A 34 4.38 -6.21 -5.18
N CYS A 35 3.06 -6.05 -5.09
CA CYS A 35 2.41 -4.78 -5.41
C CYS A 35 2.96 -3.66 -4.52
N PHE A 36 3.11 -3.93 -3.23
CA PHE A 36 3.61 -2.97 -2.26
C PHE A 36 5.05 -2.53 -2.54
N LEU A 37 5.94 -3.47 -2.84
CA LEU A 37 7.32 -3.19 -3.24
C LEU A 37 7.36 -2.36 -4.52
N ALA A 38 6.49 -2.64 -5.50
CA ALA A 38 6.38 -1.85 -6.72
C ALA A 38 5.98 -0.39 -6.42
N ILE A 39 5.01 -0.17 -5.51
CA ILE A 39 4.61 1.17 -5.05
C ILE A 39 5.77 1.89 -4.36
N CYS A 40 6.45 1.24 -3.41
CA CYS A 40 7.58 1.83 -2.68
C CYS A 40 8.70 2.24 -3.65
N LYS A 41 9.00 1.37 -4.63
CA LYS A 41 9.96 1.66 -5.69
C LYS A 41 9.57 2.85 -6.56
N GLN A 42 8.28 3.01 -6.89
CA GLN A 42 7.79 4.17 -7.65
C GLN A 42 7.79 5.48 -6.83
N LEU A 43 7.67 5.36 -5.51
CA LEU A 43 7.78 6.47 -4.57
C LEU A 43 9.22 6.87 -4.27
N ASP A 44 10.19 6.06 -4.69
CA ASP A 44 11.61 6.22 -4.33
C ASP A 44 11.79 6.24 -2.80
N VAL A 45 11.06 5.38 -2.09
CA VAL A 45 11.16 5.23 -0.63
C VAL A 45 11.39 3.78 -0.24
N SER A 46 12.10 3.57 0.86
CA SER A 46 12.21 2.24 1.46
C SER A 46 10.85 1.77 1.97
N PRO A 47 10.58 0.45 1.87
CA PRO A 47 9.39 -0.11 2.47
C PRO A 47 9.39 0.13 3.99
N PRO A 48 8.25 0.54 4.57
CA PRO A 48 8.10 0.66 6.01
C PRO A 48 8.18 -0.70 6.68
N LEU A 49 8.30 -0.66 8.01
CA LEU A 49 8.38 -1.86 8.83
C LEU A 49 7.05 -2.62 8.76
N TRP A 50 7.04 -3.71 7.99
CA TRP A 50 5.85 -4.51 7.77
C TRP A 50 5.54 -5.37 9.00
N MET A 51 4.44 -5.06 9.69
CA MET A 51 4.00 -5.86 10.83
C MET A 51 2.97 -6.90 10.39
N GLN A 52 2.94 -8.05 11.05
CA GLN A 52 1.91 -9.08 10.79
C GLN A 52 0.47 -8.57 10.96
N LYS A 53 0.28 -7.54 11.80
CA LYS A 53 -1.00 -6.85 11.95
C LYS A 53 -1.44 -6.16 10.65
N ASN A 54 -0.53 -5.54 9.91
CA ASN A 54 -0.86 -4.90 8.64
C ASN A 54 -1.40 -5.91 7.61
N THR A 55 -0.80 -7.11 7.52
CA THR A 55 -1.33 -8.18 6.65
C THR A 55 -2.73 -8.62 7.10
N GLN A 56 -2.93 -8.81 8.40
CA GLN A 56 -4.24 -9.21 8.94
C GLN A 56 -5.31 -8.15 8.70
N GLU A 57 -4.98 -6.87 8.92
CA GLU A 57 -5.89 -5.75 8.67
C GLU A 57 -6.18 -5.63 7.17
N PHE A 58 -5.18 -5.78 6.31
CA PHE A 58 -5.39 -5.74 4.87
C PHE A 58 -6.25 -6.91 4.38
N ALA A 59 -6.03 -8.12 4.90
CA ALA A 59 -6.86 -9.28 4.59
C ALA A 59 -8.29 -9.15 5.11
N ARG A 60 -8.50 -8.43 6.23
CA ARG A 60 -9.82 -8.29 6.87
C ARG A 60 -10.62 -7.09 6.36
N PHE A 61 -9.97 -5.98 6.13
CA PHE A 61 -10.59 -4.69 5.79
C PHE A 61 -10.32 -4.25 4.35
N HIS A 62 -9.49 -4.99 3.61
CA HIS A 62 -9.08 -4.63 2.25
C HIS A 62 -8.40 -3.27 2.17
N GLN A 63 -7.87 -2.78 3.29
CA GLN A 63 -7.16 -1.51 3.39
C GLN A 63 -6.14 -1.58 4.53
N THR A 64 -5.05 -0.84 4.39
CA THR A 64 -4.09 -0.62 5.48
C THR A 64 -3.50 0.77 5.35
N ILE A 65 -3.11 1.38 6.47
CA ILE A 65 -2.55 2.73 6.52
C ILE A 65 -1.22 2.66 7.23
N PHE A 66 -0.19 3.23 6.61
CA PHE A 66 1.13 3.40 7.18
C PHE A 66 1.35 4.88 7.46
N THR A 67 1.70 5.22 8.69
CA THR A 67 2.12 6.58 9.05
C THR A 67 3.61 6.76 8.77
N ALA A 68 4.06 8.00 8.67
CA ALA A 68 5.46 8.30 8.38
C ALA A 68 6.44 7.71 9.40
N GLU A 69 6.01 7.60 10.65
CA GLU A 69 6.78 7.01 11.75
C GLU A 69 7.07 5.52 11.57
N GLN A 70 6.30 4.83 10.71
CA GLN A 70 6.54 3.42 10.40
C GLN A 70 7.65 3.21 9.35
N PHE A 71 8.10 4.28 8.70
CA PHE A 71 9.16 4.22 7.72
C PHE A 71 10.52 4.35 8.42
N VAL A 72 11.47 3.54 7.98
CA VAL A 72 12.83 3.51 8.54
C VAL A 72 13.62 4.78 8.15
N GLU A 73 13.18 5.48 7.10
CA GLU A 73 13.80 6.69 6.58
C GLU A 73 12.87 7.91 6.66
N THR A 74 13.45 9.09 6.48
CA THR A 74 12.70 10.35 6.44
C THR A 74 11.99 10.49 5.09
N ILE A 75 10.71 10.17 5.08
CA ILE A 75 9.85 10.35 3.92
C ILE A 75 9.23 11.75 3.86
N SER A 76 8.88 12.21 2.66
CA SER A 76 8.34 13.56 2.42
C SER A 76 6.82 13.69 2.66
N PHE A 77 6.16 12.63 3.16
CA PHE A 77 4.72 12.50 3.34
C PHE A 77 4.35 12.03 4.74
N ASP A 78 3.11 12.27 5.17
CA ASP A 78 2.64 11.98 6.53
C ASP A 78 2.05 10.57 6.66
N ARG A 79 1.33 10.11 5.64
CA ARG A 79 0.71 8.78 5.63
C ARG A 79 0.56 8.21 4.23
N LEU A 80 0.68 6.89 4.14
CA LEU A 80 0.44 6.08 2.96
C LEU A 80 -0.77 5.18 3.24
N GLN A 81 -1.84 5.35 2.47
CA GLN A 81 -3.01 4.48 2.54
C GLN A 81 -2.96 3.50 1.38
N LEU A 82 -2.93 2.20 1.67
CA LEU A 82 -3.15 1.15 0.70
C LEU A 82 -4.60 0.72 0.73
N THR A 83 -5.21 0.56 -0.43
CA THR A 83 -6.58 0.09 -0.59
C THR A 83 -6.59 -0.96 -1.68
N TRP A 84 -7.19 -2.12 -1.40
CA TRP A 84 -7.44 -3.11 -2.42
C TRP A 84 -8.56 -2.62 -3.33
N LEU A 85 -8.26 -2.57 -4.62
CA LEU A 85 -9.22 -2.27 -5.66
C LEU A 85 -9.89 -3.60 -6.01
N ASP A 86 -10.97 -3.91 -5.28
CA ASP A 86 -11.96 -4.85 -5.75
C ASP A 86 -12.81 -4.14 -6.81
N ASP A 87 -13.00 -4.76 -7.96
CA ASP A 87 -13.75 -4.24 -9.13
C ASP A 87 -15.24 -3.90 -8.81
N GLY A 88 -15.67 -4.00 -7.55
CA GLY A 88 -17.04 -3.81 -7.07
C GLY A 88 -17.38 -2.50 -6.36
N ARG A 89 -16.55 -1.44 -6.36
CA ARG A 89 -16.94 -0.14 -5.78
C ARG A 89 -16.83 1.04 -6.74
N ASN A 90 -17.80 1.11 -7.64
CA ASN A 90 -18.22 2.36 -8.26
C ASN A 90 -19.74 2.51 -8.12
N THR A 91 -20.21 3.24 -7.11
CA THR A 91 -21.42 4.09 -7.11
C THR A 91 -21.38 5.00 -5.89
#